data_AF-S5GB05-F1
#
_entry.id   AF-S5GB05-F1
#
_cell.length_a   1.000
_cell.length_b   1.000
_cell.length_c   1.000
_cell.angle_alpha   90.00
_cell.angle_beta   90.00
_cell.angle_gamma   90.00
#
_symmetry.space_group_name_H-M   'P 1'
#
loop_
_entity.id
_entity.type
_entity.pdbx_description
1 polymer ?
#
loop_
_entity_poly.entity_id
_entity_poly.type
_entity_poly.pdbx_seq_one_letter_code
_entity_poly.pdbx_strand_id
1 'polypeptide(L)'
;INRTRPLALVGQGMTSVEIHFLEIKYNAIGIYMDKDVTEYLKNWEGKTETELEEDDLFFAALFLAPVEKVFRIVVIKEIKGSQYGIQLESAVRDQLAAVDRYEEEEEAALEKVT
;
A
#
# COMPACT_ATOMS: atom_id res chain seq x y z
N ILE A 1 1.51 -6.73 18.69
CA ILE A 1 0.27 -6.11 18.16
C ILE A 1 -0.91 -6.86 18.76
N ASN A 2 -1.50 -6.37 19.86
CA ASN A 2 -2.74 -6.94 20.40
C ASN A 2 -3.91 -6.26 19.69
N ARG A 3 -4.55 -6.97 18.77
CA ARG A 3 -5.73 -6.49 18.04
C ARG A 3 -7.00 -7.03 18.67
N THR A 4 -8.01 -6.18 18.76
CA THR A 4 -9.34 -6.53 19.25
C THR A 4 -10.29 -6.98 18.14
N ARG A 5 -10.01 -6.63 16.87
CA ARG A 5 -10.84 -6.99 15.71
C ARG A 5 -10.08 -7.78 14.63
N PRO A 6 -10.69 -8.81 14.03
CA PRO A 6 -10.10 -9.57 12.94
C PRO A 6 -10.13 -8.75 11.63
N LEU A 7 -9.05 -8.79 10.87
CA LEU A 7 -8.94 -8.12 9.58
C LEU A 7 -9.09 -9.14 8.43
N ALA A 8 -9.74 -8.73 7.35
CA ALA A 8 -9.88 -9.52 6.13
C ALA A 8 -8.78 -9.17 5.13
N LEU A 9 -8.26 -10.16 4.40
CA LEU A 9 -7.38 -9.92 3.25
C LEU A 9 -8.25 -9.36 2.12
N VAL A 10 -8.02 -8.10 1.75
CA VAL A 10 -8.78 -7.40 0.70
C VAL A 10 -8.00 -7.31 -0.62
N GLY A 11 -6.69 -7.48 -0.58
CA GLY A 11 -5.86 -7.47 -1.76
C GLY A 11 -4.51 -8.11 -1.51
N GLN A 12 -3.93 -8.69 -2.55
CA GLN A 12 -2.57 -9.18 -2.52
C GLN A 12 -1.89 -8.86 -3.85
N GLY A 13 -0.59 -8.63 -3.79
CA GLY A 13 0.22 -8.32 -4.95
C GLY A 13 1.66 -8.75 -4.73
N MET A 14 2.45 -8.63 -5.79
CA MET A 14 3.85 -8.97 -5.75
C MET A 14 4.60 -8.03 -6.69
N THR A 15 5.79 -7.62 -6.25
CA THR A 15 6.68 -6.78 -7.04
C THR A 15 7.92 -7.59 -7.41
N SER A 16 8.29 -7.47 -8.68
CA SER A 16 9.47 -8.08 -9.27
C SER A 16 10.30 -7.03 -10.01
N VAL A 17 11.58 -7.33 -10.20
CA VAL A 17 12.49 -6.54 -11.03
C VAL A 17 13.13 -7.47 -12.04
N GLU A 18 13.18 -7.04 -13.31
CA GLU A 18 13.89 -7.78 -14.34
C GLU A 18 15.37 -7.40 -14.34
N ILE A 19 16.25 -8.38 -14.17
CA ILE A 19 17.71 -8.19 -14.25
C ILE A 19 18.25 -9.23 -15.23
N HIS A 20 18.88 -8.76 -16.32
CA HIS A 20 19.48 -9.62 -17.33
C HIS A 20 18.57 -10.77 -17.77
N PHE A 21 17.32 -10.44 -18.16
CA PHE A 21 16.30 -11.40 -18.63
C PHE A 21 15.73 -12.34 -17.57
N LEU A 22 16.15 -12.24 -16.30
CA LEU A 22 15.53 -12.96 -15.18
C LEU A 22 14.60 -12.03 -14.42
N GLU A 23 13.35 -12.45 -14.25
CA GLU A 23 12.42 -11.82 -13.32
C GLU A 23 12.74 -12.23 -11.88
N ILE A 24 13.14 -11.26 -11.07
CA ILE A 24 13.46 -11.46 -9.67
C ILE A 24 12.32 -10.89 -8.84
N LYS A 25 11.50 -11.80 -8.30
CA LYS A 25 10.45 -11.49 -7.32
C LYS A 25 11.11 -11.19 -5.98
N TYR A 26 10.93 -9.98 -5.46
CA TYR A 26 11.61 -9.57 -4.23
C TYR A 26 10.64 -9.31 -3.08
N ASN A 27 9.40 -8.88 -3.33
CA ASN A 27 8.40 -8.66 -2.26
C ASN A 27 7.00 -9.15 -2.67
N ALA A 28 6.29 -9.76 -1.73
CA ALA A 28 4.84 -9.92 -1.75
C ALA A 28 4.19 -8.96 -0.76
N ILE A 29 3.02 -8.44 -1.10
CA ILE A 29 2.25 -7.50 -0.28
C ILE A 29 0.86 -8.10 -0.07
N GLY A 30 0.42 -8.13 1.17
CA GLY A 30 -0.97 -8.40 1.55
C GLY A 30 -1.57 -7.17 2.21
N ILE A 31 -2.74 -6.75 1.74
CA ILE A 31 -3.50 -5.63 2.29
C ILE A 31 -4.66 -6.20 3.07
N TYR A 32 -4.71 -5.89 4.37
CA TYR A 32 -5.76 -6.32 5.27
C TYR A 32 -6.51 -5.11 5.81
N MET A 33 -7.84 -5.20 5.88
CA MET A 33 -8.70 -4.13 6.39
C MET A 33 -9.81 -4.70 7.27
N ASP A 34 -10.38 -3.84 8.12
CA ASP A 34 -11.61 -4.16 8.84
C ASP A 34 -12.75 -4.39 7.82
N LYS A 35 -13.66 -5.32 8.11
CA LYS A 35 -14.78 -5.66 7.23
C LYS A 35 -15.78 -4.51 7.07
N ASP A 36 -15.80 -3.60 8.06
CA ASP A 36 -16.59 -2.38 8.04
C ASP A 36 -16.21 -1.45 6.85
N VAL A 37 -15.09 -1.69 6.16
CA VAL A 37 -14.70 -0.97 4.94
C VAL A 37 -15.79 -0.99 3.87
N THR A 38 -16.58 -2.07 3.80
CA THR A 38 -17.69 -2.22 2.85
C THR A 38 -18.79 -1.17 3.04
N GLU A 39 -18.97 -0.63 4.25
CA GLU A 39 -19.95 0.42 4.51
C GLU A 39 -19.62 1.72 3.78
N TYR A 40 -18.33 1.96 3.51
CA TYR A 40 -17.81 3.13 2.81
C TYR A 40 -17.76 2.95 1.29
N LEU A 41 -17.98 1.73 0.80
CA LEU A 41 -17.89 1.36 -0.62
C LEU A 41 -19.25 1.11 -1.28
N LYS A 42 -20.36 1.47 -0.62
CA LYS A 42 -21.73 1.25 -1.12
C LYS A 42 -22.00 1.82 -2.52
N ASN A 43 -21.35 2.93 -2.88
CA ASN A 43 -21.50 3.53 -4.21
C ASN A 43 -20.93 2.67 -5.34
N TRP A 44 -20.15 1.64 -5.01
CA TRP A 44 -19.53 0.70 -5.94
C TRP A 44 -20.17 -0.69 -5.88
N GLU A 45 -21.26 -0.85 -5.13
CA GLU A 45 -22.00 -2.10 -5.08
C GLU A 45 -22.59 -2.44 -6.45
N GLY A 46 -22.39 -3.68 -6.89
CA GLY A 46 -22.88 -4.18 -8.18
C GLY A 46 -22.03 -3.81 -9.41
N LYS A 47 -20.95 -3.02 -9.24
CA LYS A 47 -19.95 -2.82 -10.29
C LYS A 47 -19.16 -4.11 -10.55
N THR A 48 -18.76 -4.30 -11.79
CA THR A 48 -17.89 -5.40 -12.21
C THR A 48 -16.43 -5.16 -11.82
N GLU A 49 -15.62 -6.21 -11.81
CA GLU A 49 -14.19 -6.11 -11.47
C GLU A 49 -13.46 -5.08 -12.35
N THR A 50 -13.66 -5.12 -13.67
CA THR A 50 -13.04 -4.18 -14.61
C THR A 50 -13.44 -2.72 -14.35
N GLU A 51 -14.71 -2.48 -14.01
CA GLU A 51 -15.18 -1.12 -13.67
C GLU A 51 -14.58 -0.60 -12.36
N LEU A 52 -14.22 -1.48 -11.43
CA LEU A 52 -13.54 -1.10 -10.18
C LEU A 52 -12.04 -0.86 -10.39
N GLU A 53 -11.41 -1.68 -11.22
CA GLU A 53 -9.97 -1.57 -11.54
C GLU A 53 -9.63 -0.25 -12.24
N GLU A 54 -10.54 0.27 -13.06
CA GLU A 54 -10.35 1.53 -13.80
C GLU A 54 -10.86 2.77 -13.03
N ASP A 55 -11.42 2.60 -11.82
CA ASP A 55 -12.04 3.68 -11.04
C ASP A 55 -11.12 4.18 -9.92
N ASP A 56 -10.35 5.23 -10.17
CA ASP A 56 -9.48 5.86 -9.16
C ASP A 56 -10.24 6.32 -7.90
N LEU A 57 -11.53 6.66 -8.03
CA LEU A 57 -12.34 7.08 -6.88
C LEU A 57 -12.68 5.90 -5.97
N PHE A 58 -12.77 4.68 -6.51
CA PHE A 58 -12.92 3.46 -5.72
C PHE A 58 -11.71 3.28 -4.79
N PHE A 59 -10.50 3.35 -5.35
CA PHE A 59 -9.27 3.21 -4.56
C PHE A 59 -9.06 4.36 -3.57
N ALA A 60 -9.44 5.59 -3.94
CA ALA A 60 -9.44 6.72 -3.03
C ALA A 60 -10.39 6.50 -1.84
N ALA A 61 -11.62 6.01 -2.08
CA ALA A 61 -12.56 5.69 -1.02
C ALA A 61 -12.06 4.55 -0.11
N LEU A 62 -11.47 3.51 -0.70
CA LEU A 62 -10.84 2.40 0.02
C LEU A 62 -9.70 2.89 0.93
N PHE A 63 -8.87 3.81 0.42
CA PHE A 63 -7.76 4.40 1.16
C PHE A 63 -8.24 5.31 2.30
N LEU A 64 -9.24 6.16 2.04
CA LEU A 64 -9.76 7.16 2.98
C LEU A 64 -10.73 6.59 4.03
N ALA A 65 -11.27 5.39 3.82
CA ALA A 65 -12.20 4.76 4.76
C ALA A 65 -11.62 4.73 6.19
N PRO A 66 -12.31 5.23 7.23
CA PRO A 66 -11.79 5.39 8.59
C PRO A 66 -11.80 4.06 9.37
N VAL A 67 -11.23 3.01 8.78
CA VAL A 67 -11.10 1.67 9.33
C VAL A 67 -9.63 1.31 9.56
N GLU A 68 -9.37 0.32 10.41
CA GLU A 68 -8.01 -0.19 10.59
C GLU A 68 -7.52 -0.87 9.31
N LYS A 69 -6.30 -0.52 8.88
CA LYS A 69 -5.64 -1.06 7.69
C LYS A 69 -4.25 -1.54 8.02
N VAL A 70 -3.83 -2.60 7.35
CA VAL A 70 -2.55 -3.26 7.59
C VAL A 70 -1.97 -3.73 6.29
N PHE A 71 -0.76 -3.27 6.03
CA PHE A 71 0.05 -3.73 4.93
C PHE A 71 1.06 -4.73 5.51
N ARG A 72 1.02 -5.97 5.00
CA ARG A 72 2.01 -7.00 5.32
C ARG A 72 2.90 -7.19 4.12
N ILE A 73 4.16 -6.82 4.28
CA ILE A 73 5.16 -6.95 3.24
C ILE A 73 6.07 -8.12 3.60
N VAL A 74 6.18 -9.08 2.69
CA VAL A 74 6.97 -10.29 2.85
C VAL A 74 8.08 -10.25 1.81
N VAL A 75 9.32 -10.16 2.31
CA VAL A 75 10.52 -10.19 1.49
C VAL A 75 10.77 -11.64 1.04
N ILE A 76 10.75 -11.87 -0.27
CA ILE A 76 10.86 -13.22 -0.88
C ILE A 76 12.32 -13.58 -1.16
N LYS A 77 13.10 -12.63 -1.67
CA LYS A 77 14.53 -12.81 -1.94
C LYS A 77 15.33 -11.91 -1.00
N GLU A 78 16.54 -12.33 -0.62
CA GLU A 78 17.42 -11.60 0.29
C GLU A 78 17.79 -10.20 -0.24
N ILE A 79 16.89 -9.25 -0.09
CA ILE A 79 17.18 -7.81 -0.08
C ILE A 79 17.34 -7.41 1.37
N LYS A 80 18.34 -6.57 1.66
CA LYS A 80 18.51 -6.03 3.00
C LYS A 80 17.34 -5.08 3.29
N GLY A 81 16.83 -5.07 4.52
CA GLY A 81 15.76 -4.14 4.92
C GLY A 81 16.10 -2.68 4.61
N SER A 82 17.38 -2.30 4.71
CA SER A 82 17.87 -0.97 4.32
C SER A 82 17.68 -0.64 2.83
N GLN A 83 17.79 -1.63 1.94
CA GLN A 83 17.58 -1.41 0.50
C GLN A 83 16.10 -1.23 0.17
N TYR A 84 15.21 -1.87 0.94
CA TYR A 84 13.77 -1.70 0.81
C TYR A 84 13.30 -0.37 1.41
N GLY A 85 13.79 -0.03 2.60
CA GLY A 85 13.49 1.22 3.29
C GLY A 85 13.77 2.45 2.43
N ILE A 86 14.95 2.50 1.78
CA ILE A 86 15.33 3.60 0.89
C ILE A 86 14.35 3.74 -0.30
N GLN A 87 13.89 2.64 -0.89
CA GLN A 87 12.94 2.68 -2.01
C GLN A 87 11.57 3.18 -1.56
N LEU A 88 11.11 2.73 -0.39
CA LEU A 88 9.86 3.21 0.19
C LEU A 88 9.93 4.70 0.52
N GLU A 89 11.04 5.13 1.13
CA GLU A 89 11.28 6.52 1.49
C GLU A 89 11.29 7.43 0.26
N SER A 90 12.04 7.04 -0.78
CA SER A 90 12.11 7.80 -2.04
C SER A 90 10.73 7.91 -2.69
N ALA A 91 9.96 6.81 -2.76
CA ALA A 91 8.64 6.84 -3.38
C ALA A 91 7.66 7.77 -2.64
N VAL A 92 7.69 7.77 -1.30
CA VAL A 92 6.86 8.67 -0.49
C VAL A 92 7.29 10.13 -0.68
N ARG A 93 8.60 10.41 -0.68
CA ARG A 93 9.14 11.75 -0.96
C ARG A 93 8.69 12.26 -2.32
N ASP A 94 8.87 11.46 -3.36
CA ASP A 94 8.52 11.82 -4.74
C ASP A 94 7.01 12.10 -4.86
N GLN A 95 6.18 11.29 -4.21
CA GLN A 95 4.73 11.48 -4.21
C GLN A 95 4.31 12.75 -3.46
N LEU A 96 4.89 13.04 -2.30
CA LEU A 96 4.62 14.26 -1.53
C LEU A 96 5.08 15.52 -2.26
N ALA A 97 6.26 15.47 -2.89
CA ALA A 97 6.80 16.55 -3.70
C ALA A 97 5.91 16.82 -4.94
N ALA A 98 5.41 15.76 -5.58
CA ALA A 98 4.52 15.89 -6.75
C ALA A 98 3.19 16.60 -6.43
N VAL A 99 2.74 16.56 -5.18
CA VAL A 99 1.52 17.25 -4.73
C VAL A 99 1.80 18.53 -3.93
N ASP A 100 3.05 19.01 -3.93
CA ASP A 100 3.50 20.21 -3.20
C ASP A 100 3.18 20.14 -1.69
N ARG A 101 3.45 18.97 -1.08
CA ARG A 101 3.23 18.69 0.35
C ARG A 101 4.46 18.10 1.02
N TYR A 102 5.65 18.37 0.51
CA TYR A 102 6.89 17.90 1.11
C TYR A 102 7.60 19.07 1.78
N GLU A 103 7.25 19.32 3.04
CA GLU A 103 7.82 20.37 3.88
C GLU A 103 8.63 19.76 5.04
N GLU A 104 9.14 20.60 5.95
CA GLU A 104 9.97 20.16 7.08
C GLU A 104 9.29 19.12 7.98
N GLU A 105 7.96 19.19 8.17
CA GLU A 105 7.22 18.23 9.01
C GLU A 105 7.15 16.85 8.35
N GLU A 106 6.81 16.79 7.06
CA GLU A 106 6.77 15.55 6.31
C GLU A 106 8.16 14.92 6.16
N GLU A 107 9.21 15.72 5.94
CA GLU A 107 10.59 15.24 5.91
C GLU A 107 11.00 14.61 7.25
N ALA A 108 10.77 15.30 8.36
CA ALA A 108 11.09 14.79 9.69
C ALA A 108 10.25 13.57 10.10
N ALA A 109 9.04 13.42 9.55
CA ALA A 109 8.22 12.23 9.72
C ALA A 109 8.76 11.06 8.90
N LEU A 110 9.19 11.32 7.66
CA LEU A 110 9.70 10.32 6.74
C LEU A 110 11.04 9.72 7.21
N GLU A 111 11.93 10.53 7.79
CA GLU A 111 13.21 10.06 8.38
C GLU A 111 13.02 9.07 9.55
N LYS A 112 11.85 9.05 10.20
CA LYS A 112 11.56 8.13 11.32
C LYS A 112 11.04 6.77 10.86
N VAL A 113 10.78 6.60 9.56
CA VAL A 113 10.21 5.37 8.98
C VAL A 113 11.31 4.30 8.78
N THR A 114 12.55 4.72 8.55
CA THR A 114 13.72 3.88 8.25
C THR A 114 14.68 3.74 9.44
#